data_AF-A0AB34P0W3-F1
#
_entry.id   AF-A0AB34P0W3-F1
#
_cell.length_a   1.000
_cell.length_b   1.000
_cell.length_c   1.000
_cell.angle_alpha   90.00
_cell.angle_beta   90.00
_cell.angle_gamma   90.00
#
_symmetry.space_group_name_H-M   'P 1'
#
loop_
_entity.id
_entity.type
_entity.pdbx_description
1 polymer ?
#
loop_
_entity_poly.entity_id
_entity_poly.type
_entity_poly.pdbx_seq_one_letter_code
_entity_poly.pdbx_strand_id
1 'polypeptide(L)'
;MSFEPGCRNNWHMHSVPQILIAVAGEGWYQEEGKPAQKLVPGDVVIVNPNTKHWHGATKDSWFAHLAIMVGDSKNTWLKPVSDEEYDKLN
;
A
#
# COMPACT_ATOMS: atom_id res chain seq x y z
N MET A 1 7.39 -2.36 -7.43
CA MET A 1 8.11 -2.13 -6.15
C MET A 1 8.16 -3.43 -5.38
N SER A 2 9.23 -3.64 -4.62
CA SER A 2 9.41 -4.81 -3.75
C SER A 2 9.68 -4.34 -2.32
N PHE A 3 9.06 -5.02 -1.36
CA PHE A 3 9.10 -4.74 0.07
C PHE A 3 9.61 -5.97 0.81
N GLU A 4 10.63 -5.77 1.65
CA GLU A 4 11.08 -6.75 2.64
C GLU A 4 9.99 -7.02 3.68
N PRO A 5 10.00 -8.18 4.37
CA PRO A 5 9.06 -8.47 5.46
C PRO A 5 8.97 -7.31 6.47
N GLY A 6 7.75 -6.88 6.75
CA GLY A 6 7.46 -5.74 7.63
C GLY A 6 7.69 -4.34 7.02
N CYS A 7 8.27 -4.24 5.82
CA CYS A 7 8.50 -2.97 5.16
C CYS A 7 7.19 -2.39 4.59
N ARG A 8 6.93 -1.12 4.87
CA ARG A 8 5.78 -0.38 4.33
C ARG A 8 6.15 1.07 4.06
N ASN A 9 5.44 1.70 3.13
CA ASN A 9 5.57 3.13 2.93
C ASN A 9 4.84 3.92 4.03
N ASN A 10 5.14 5.22 4.10
CA ASN A 10 4.37 6.14 4.92
C ASN A 10 2.95 6.27 4.36
N TRP A 11 2.04 6.75 5.19
CA TRP A 11 0.77 7.27 4.70
C TRP A 11 1.02 8.32 3.62
N HIS A 12 0.31 8.23 2.51
CA HIS A 12 0.47 9.15 1.39
C HIS A 12 -0.80 9.26 0.53
N MET A 13 -0.79 10.21 -0.39
CA MET A 13 -1.86 10.49 -1.34
C MET A 13 -1.29 10.81 -2.71
N HIS A 14 -2.04 10.46 -3.75
CA HIS A 14 -1.75 10.81 -5.13
C HIS A 14 -2.84 11.71 -5.69
N SER A 15 -2.49 12.72 -6.49
CA SER A 15 -3.48 13.63 -7.10
C SER A 15 -4.27 13.00 -8.26
N VAL A 16 -3.87 11.81 -8.71
CA VAL A 16 -4.50 11.01 -9.77
C VAL A 16 -4.72 9.58 -9.27
N PRO A 17 -5.54 8.77 -9.96
CA PRO A 17 -5.73 7.38 -9.55
C PRO A 17 -4.42 6.59 -9.59
N GLN A 18 -4.25 5.70 -8.62
CA GLN A 18 -3.19 4.70 -8.61
C GLN A 18 -3.81 3.31 -8.74
N ILE A 19 -3.20 2.46 -9.57
CA ILE A 19 -3.54 1.05 -9.66
C ILE A 19 -2.36 0.25 -9.09
N LEU A 20 -2.65 -0.58 -8.09
CA LEU A 20 -1.71 -1.56 -7.54
C LEU A 20 -2.08 -2.93 -8.07
N ILE A 21 -1.10 -3.67 -8.59
CA ILE A 21 -1.28 -5.06 -9.03
C ILE A 21 -0.26 -5.91 -8.29
N ALA A 22 -0.73 -6.76 -7.37
CA ALA A 22 0.14 -7.67 -6.63
C ALA A 22 0.69 -8.76 -7.57
N VAL A 23 2.00 -8.98 -7.55
CA VAL A 23 2.67 -9.92 -8.45
C VAL A 23 3.51 -10.99 -7.75
N ALA A 24 3.90 -10.79 -6.49
CA ALA A 24 4.58 -11.81 -5.69
C ALA A 24 4.41 -11.58 -4.19
N GLY A 25 4.43 -12.67 -3.42
CA GLY A 25 4.43 -12.65 -1.96
C GLY A 25 3.12 -12.17 -1.34
N GLU A 26 3.16 -11.67 -0.11
CA GLU A 26 1.97 -11.23 0.64
C GLU A 26 2.17 -9.82 1.17
N GLY A 27 1.19 -8.95 0.92
CA GLY A 27 1.24 -7.56 1.33
C GLY A 27 -0.02 -7.08 2.03
N TRP A 28 0.05 -5.84 2.49
CA TRP A 28 -1.06 -5.08 3.03
C TRP A 28 -1.29 -3.82 2.20
N TYR A 29 -2.56 -3.44 2.06
CA TYR A 29 -3.00 -2.13 1.61
C TYR A 29 -4.04 -1.59 2.59
N GLN A 30 -4.01 -0.31 2.91
CA GLN A 30 -5.02 0.28 3.78
C GLN A 30 -5.27 1.75 3.42
N GLU A 31 -6.56 2.12 3.40
CA GLU A 31 -7.01 3.50 3.39
C GLU A 31 -7.31 3.99 4.80
N GLU A 32 -7.12 5.28 5.07
CA GLU A 32 -7.44 5.86 6.37
C GLU A 32 -8.92 5.62 6.74
N GLY A 33 -9.15 5.11 7.94
CA GLY A 33 -10.49 4.80 8.45
C GLY A 33 -11.11 3.51 7.92
N LYS A 34 -10.42 2.77 7.04
CA LYS A 34 -10.88 1.46 6.55
C LYS A 34 -10.04 0.31 7.13
N PRO A 35 -10.59 -0.92 7.20
CA PRO A 35 -9.79 -2.11 7.49
C PRO A 35 -8.68 -2.29 6.44
N ALA A 36 -7.52 -2.80 6.88
CA ALA A 36 -6.47 -3.19 5.96
C ALA A 36 -6.92 -4.41 5.12
N GLN A 37 -6.48 -4.44 3.87
CA GLN A 37 -6.77 -5.46 2.88
C GLN A 37 -5.48 -6.25 2.63
N LYS A 38 -5.56 -7.57 2.78
CA LYS A 38 -4.45 -8.46 2.42
C LYS A 38 -4.36 -8.55 0.90
N LEU A 39 -3.16 -8.50 0.37
CA LEU A 39 -2.87 -8.60 -1.06
C LEU A 39 -2.01 -9.83 -1.35
N VAL A 40 -2.41 -10.64 -2.31
CA VAL A 40 -1.69 -11.79 -2.85
C VAL A 40 -1.59 -11.70 -4.39
N PRO A 41 -0.72 -12.47 -5.06
CA PRO A 41 -0.50 -12.32 -6.49
C PRO A 41 -1.79 -12.48 -7.30
N GLY A 42 -2.06 -11.50 -8.17
CA GLY A 42 -3.30 -11.41 -8.95
C GLY A 42 -4.31 -10.39 -8.41
N ASP A 43 -4.18 -9.96 -7.15
CA ASP A 43 -5.04 -8.92 -6.59
C ASP A 43 -4.77 -7.56 -7.22
N VAL A 44 -5.85 -6.79 -7.39
CA VAL A 44 -5.82 -5.43 -7.95
C VAL A 44 -6.53 -4.47 -7.02
N VAL A 45 -5.87 -3.36 -6.69
CA VAL A 45 -6.45 -2.25 -5.93
C VAL A 45 -6.43 -1.00 -6.80
N ILE A 46 -7.58 -0.32 -6.88
CA ILE A 46 -7.68 1.01 -7.49
C ILE A 46 -7.83 2.02 -6.36
N VAL A 47 -6.82 2.86 -6.20
CA VAL A 47 -6.80 3.95 -5.22
C VAL A 47 -7.27 5.22 -5.91
N ASN A 48 -8.35 5.80 -5.39
CA ASN A 48 -8.90 7.05 -5.93
C ASN A 48 -7.97 8.24 -5.63
N PRO A 49 -8.06 9.33 -6.42
CA PRO A 49 -7.31 10.55 -6.16
C PRO A 49 -7.54 11.08 -4.75
N ASN A 50 -6.47 11.58 -4.12
CA ASN A 50 -6.45 12.17 -2.79
C ASN A 50 -6.88 11.22 -1.65
N THR A 51 -6.98 9.92 -1.91
CA THR A 51 -7.20 8.92 -0.86
C THR A 51 -5.91 8.72 -0.08
N LYS A 52 -5.96 8.98 1.24
CA LYS A 52 -4.85 8.70 2.15
C LYS A 52 -4.74 7.20 2.37
N HIS A 53 -3.62 6.63 1.99
CA HIS A 53 -3.40 5.19 2.05
C HIS A 53 -1.92 4.86 2.31
N TRP A 54 -1.67 3.59 2.64
CA TRP A 54 -0.34 2.99 2.64
C TRP A 54 -0.42 1.58 2.08
N HIS A 55 0.73 1.04 1.69
CA HIS A 55 0.89 -0.36 1.30
C HIS A 55 2.31 -0.84 1.58
N GLY A 56 2.46 -2.14 1.77
CA GLY A 56 3.72 -2.77 2.15
C GLY A 56 3.62 -4.29 2.21
N ALA A 57 4.68 -4.91 2.68
CA ALA A 57 4.72 -6.33 2.96
C ALA A 57 3.92 -6.69 4.22
N THR A 58 3.53 -7.97 4.34
CA THR A 58 3.16 -8.54 5.65
C THR A 58 4.40 -8.74 6.52
N LYS A 59 4.21 -9.08 7.80
CA LYS A 59 5.30 -9.19 8.78
C LYS A 59 6.36 -10.23 8.40
N ASP A 60 5.93 -11.36 7.84
CA ASP A 60 6.77 -12.55 7.64
C ASP A 60 6.94 -12.93 6.16
N SER A 61 6.48 -12.10 5.22
CA SER A 61 6.57 -12.37 3.79
C SER A 61 7.12 -11.18 3.03
N TRP A 62 7.86 -11.44 1.96
CA TRP A 62 8.15 -10.39 0.97
C TRP A 62 6.89 -10.00 0.23
N PHE A 63 6.87 -8.80 -0.36
CA PHE A 63 5.79 -8.38 -1.24
C PHE A 63 6.31 -7.64 -2.44
N ALA A 64 5.80 -7.96 -3.62
CA ALA A 64 6.05 -7.19 -4.83
C ALA A 64 4.75 -6.88 -5.57
N HIS A 65 4.65 -5.64 -6.05
CA HIS A 65 3.52 -5.19 -6.85
C HIS A 65 3.97 -4.22 -7.95
N LEU A 66 3.16 -4.12 -9.01
CA LEU A 66 3.22 -3.00 -9.95
C LEU A 66 2.44 -1.83 -9.38
N ALA A 67 2.90 -0.61 -9.64
CA ALA A 67 2.21 0.62 -9.29
C ALA A 67 2.09 1.46 -10.57
N ILE A 68 0.86 1.77 -10.96
CA ILE A 68 0.56 2.50 -12.19
C ILE A 68 -0.18 3.77 -11.80
N MET A 69 0.38 4.92 -12.17
CA MET A 69 -0.29 6.21 -12.00
C MET A 69 -1.05 6.55 -13.28
N VAL A 70 -2.34 6.88 -13.15
CA VAL A 70 -3.18 7.24 -14.30
C VAL A 70 -3.07 8.75 -14.57
N GLY A 71 -1.90 9.16 -15.08
CA GLY A 71 -1.57 10.54 -15.39
C GLY A 71 -0.37 11.07 -14.60
N ASP A 72 -0.06 12.35 -14.79
CA ASP A 72 0.99 13.03 -14.02
C ASP A 72 0.50 13.30 -12.59
N SER A 73 1.23 12.76 -11.62
CA SER A 73 0.82 12.72 -10.22
C SER A 73 1.68 13.62 -9.35
N LYS A 74 1.02 14.45 -8.54
CA LYS A 74 1.62 15.03 -7.35
C LYS A 74 1.43 14.07 -6.18
N ASN A 75 2.54 13.68 -5.56
CA ASN A 75 2.55 12.81 -4.38
C ASN A 75 2.63 13.67 -3.11
N THR A 76 1.73 13.42 -2.16
CA THR A 76 1.77 14.03 -0.82
C THR A 76 2.12 12.96 0.19
N TRP A 77 3.33 13.04 0.74
CA TRP A 77 3.80 12.15 1.81
C TRP A 77 3.36 12.69 3.17
N LEU A 78 2.94 11.79 4.06
CA LEU A 78 2.48 12.09 5.42
C LEU A 78 3.33 11.31 6.44
N LYS A 79 2.82 11.24 7.68
CA LYS A 79 3.46 10.52 8.78
C LYS A 79 3.66 9.02 8.45
N PRO A 80 4.69 8.39 9.05
CA PRO A 80 4.82 6.93 9.02
C PRO A 80 3.57 6.23 9.55
N VAL A 81 3.33 5.01 9.07
CA VAL A 81 2.42 4.06 9.73
C VAL A 81 3.12 3.61 11.01
N SER A 82 2.50 3.81 12.17
CA SER A 82 3.15 3.43 13.43
C SER A 82 3.29 1.92 13.55
N ASP A 83 4.28 1.45 14.31
CA ASP A 83 4.40 0.02 14.63
C ASP A 83 3.14 -0.50 15.31
N GLU A 84 2.53 0.29 16.22
CA GLU A 84 1.27 -0.07 16.88
C GLU A 84 0.07 -0.21 15.91
N GLU A 85 0.00 0.61 14.85
CA GLU A 85 -1.02 0.48 13.81
C GLU A 85 -0.79 -0.79 12.99
N TYR A 86 0.47 -1.05 12.64
CA TYR A 86 0.87 -2.17 11.80
C TYR A 86 0.78 -3.53 12.51
N ASP A 87 1.24 -3.62 13.75
CA ASP A 87 1.28 -4.86 14.55
C ASP A 87 -0.12 -5.40 14.87
N LYS A 88 -1.17 -4.58 14.73
CA LYS A 88 -2.57 -5.02 14.86
C LYS A 88 -3.07 -5.87 13.70
N LEU A 89 -2.33 -5.95 12.59
CA LEU A 89 -2.80 -6.54 11.34
C LEU A 89 -2.58 -8.05 11.21
N ASN A 90 -1.94 -8.69 12.20
CA ASN A 90 -1.61 -10.14 12.24
C ASN A 90 -0.92 -10.66 10.98
#